data_AF-A0A327VMW2-F1
#
_entry.id   AF-A0A327VMW2-F1
#
_cell.length_a   1.000
_cell.length_b   1.000
_cell.length_c   1.000
_cell.angle_alpha   90.00
_cell.angle_beta   90.00
_cell.angle_gamma   90.00
#
_symmetry.space_group_name_H-M   'P 1'
#
loop_
_entity.id
_entity.type
_entity.pdbx_description
1 polymer ?
#
loop_
_entity_poly.entity_id
_entity_poly.type
_entity_poly.pdbx_seq_one_letter_code
_entity_poly.pdbx_strand_id
1 'polypeptide(L)' 'MATATPARRRVRHVSPTSEADRRAARSAAAALQRSFDRRDNGGETGH' A
#
# COMPACT_ATOMS: atom_id res chain seq x y z
N MET A 1 9.96 -5.07 32.24
CA MET A 1 9.53 -6.19 31.38
C MET A 1 9.53 -5.69 29.94
N ALA A 2 10.54 -6.05 29.12
CA ALA A 2 10.70 -5.49 27.78
C ALA A 2 9.84 -6.27 26.78
N THR A 3 8.81 -5.64 26.23
CA THR A 3 7.97 -6.18 25.16
C THR A 3 8.75 -6.22 23.86
N ALA A 4 8.97 -7.42 23.30
CA ALA A 4 9.67 -7.59 22.03
C ALA A 4 8.88 -6.93 20.89
N THR A 5 9.44 -5.87 20.31
CA THR A 5 8.91 -5.26 19.09
C THR A 5 9.08 -6.24 17.93
N PRO A 6 8.02 -6.67 17.22
CA PRO A 6 8.19 -7.55 16.08
C PRO A 6 9.02 -6.82 15.02
N ALA A 7 10.15 -7.42 14.63
CA ALA A 7 11.00 -6.89 13.58
C ALA A 7 10.21 -6.87 12.25
N ARG A 8 9.65 -5.70 11.92
CA ARG A 8 8.84 -5.52 10.72
C ARG A 8 9.78 -5.52 9.52
N ARG A 9 9.79 -6.62 8.75
CA ARG A 9 10.61 -6.76 7.54
C ARG A 9 10.24 -5.65 6.55
N ARG A 10 11.12 -4.66 6.37
CA ARG A 10 10.94 -3.59 5.40
C ARG A 10 11.23 -4.13 4.00
N VAL A 11 10.19 -4.35 3.20
CA VAL A 11 10.35 -4.64 1.78
C VAL A 11 10.72 -3.32 1.09
N ARG A 12 11.88 -3.29 0.43
CA ARG A 12 12.25 -2.16 -0.44
C ARG A 12 11.60 -2.40 -1.79
N HIS A 13 10.66 -1.53 -2.17
CA HIS A 13 10.16 -1.53 -3.54
C HIS A 13 11.26 -0.99 -4.46
N VAL A 14 11.74 -1.82 -5.38
CA VAL A 14 12.64 -1.40 -6.44
C VAL A 14 11.83 -0.59 -7.45
N SER A 15 12.36 0.55 -7.88
CA SER A 15 11.71 1.38 -8.89
C SER A 15 11.57 0.58 -10.20
N PRO A 16 10.35 0.46 -10.75
CA PRO A 16 10.14 -0.27 -12.01
C PRO A 16 10.85 0.42 -13.18
N THR A 17 11.62 -0.34 -13.96
CA THR A 17 12.45 0.19 -15.06
C THR A 17 11.72 0.20 -16.40
N SER A 18 10.75 -0.70 -16.62
CA SER A 18 9.97 -0.74 -17.86
C SER A 18 8.72 0.16 -17.80
N GLU A 19 8.25 0.62 -18.97
CA GLU A 19 6.97 1.35 -19.08
C GLU A 19 5.77 0.49 -18.62
N ALA A 20 5.81 -0.81 -18.94
CA ALA A 20 4.78 -1.76 -18.51
C ALA A 20 4.70 -1.86 -16.98
N ASP A 21 5.86 -1.96 -16.32
CA ASP A 21 5.93 -2.02 -14.86
C ASP A 21 5.52 -0.69 -14.23
N ARG A 22 5.88 0.46 -14.85
CA ARG A 22 5.42 1.78 -14.40
C ARG A 22 3.90 1.96 -14.56
N ARG A 23 3.31 1.40 -15.62
CA ARG A 23 1.86 1.38 -15.83
C ARG A 23 1.18 0.52 -14.76
N ALA A 24 1.68 -0.68 -14.52
CA ALA A 24 1.18 -1.59 -13.49
C ALA A 24 1.28 -0.98 -12.09
N ALA A 25 2.44 -0.37 -11.75
CA ALA A 25 2.66 0.30 -10.48
C ALA A 25 1.69 1.47 -10.27
N ARG A 26 1.39 2.25 -11.31
CA ARG A 26 0.38 3.32 -11.24
C ARG A 26 -1.03 2.79 -11.00
N SER A 27 -1.44 1.74 -11.70
CA SER A 27 -2.75 1.11 -11.48
C SER A 27 -2.88 0.55 -10.07
N ALA A 28 -1.84 -0.11 -9.57
CA ALA A 28 -1.79 -0.62 -8.20
C ALA A 28 -1.84 0.52 -7.18
N ALA A 29 -1.05 1.58 -7.37
CA ALA A 29 -1.07 2.77 -6.52
C ALA A 29 -2.45 3.42 -6.50
N ALA A 30 -3.12 3.54 -7.65
CA ALA A 30 -4.48 4.08 -7.73
C ALA A 30 -5.51 3.22 -6.99
N ALA A 31 -5.38 1.88 -7.02
CA ALA A 31 -6.25 0.98 -6.28
C ALA A 31 -6.06 1.11 -4.76
N LEU A 32 -4.81 1.27 -4.31
CA LEU A 32 -4.48 1.53 -2.91
C LEU A 32 -5.02 2.88 -2.45
N GLN A 33 -4.83 3.94 -3.25
CA GLN A 33 -5.35 5.28 -2.96
C GLN A 33 -6.86 5.25 -2.75
N ARG A 34 -7.62 4.65 -3.69
CA ARG A 34 -9.08 4.47 -3.53
C ARG A 34 -9.46 3.69 -2.27
N SER A 35 -8.61 2.73 -1.86
CA SER A 35 -8.86 1.96 -0.64
C SER A 35 -8.66 2.79 0.62
N PHE A 36 -7.66 3.69 0.63
CA PHE A 36 -7.48 4.67 1.71
C PHE A 36 -8.53 5.77 1.68
N ASP A 37 -8.85 6.32 0.51
CA ASP A 37 -9.92 7.32 0.38
C ASP A 37 -11.25 6.81 0.92
N ARG A 38 -11.57 5.51 0.73
CA ARG A 38 -12.75 4.88 1.36
C ARG A 38 -12.65 4.79 2.89
N ARG A 39 -11.47 4.51 3.44
CA ARG A 39 -11.23 4.46 4.89
C ARG A 39 -11.26 5.85 5.51
N ASP A 40 -10.71 6.85 4.83
CA ASP A 40 -10.47 8.19 5.36
C ASP A 40 -11.68 9.13 5.15
N ASN A 41 -12.47 8.96 4.07
CA ASN A 41 -13.56 9.90 3.72
C ASN A 41 -14.99 9.39 3.92
N GLY A 42 -15.26 8.12 4.29
CA GLY A 42 -16.67 7.68 4.25
C GLY A 42 -17.04 6.26 4.64
N GLY A 43 -16.53 5.72 5.74
CA GLY A 43 -17.31 4.70 6.46
C GLY A 43 -16.49 3.50 6.92
N GLU A 44 -16.53 3.32 8.22
CA GLU A 44 -16.06 2.21 9.03
C GLU A 44 -16.66 0.83 8.67
N THR A 45 -17.50 0.72 7.64
CA THR A 45 -18.21 -0.52 7.27
C THR A 45 -18.39 -0.63 5.76
N GLY A 46 -17.97 -1.74 5.16
CA GLY A 46 -18.17 -2.04 3.73
C GLY A 46 -17.98 -3.52 3.41
N HIS A 47 -18.62 -4.37 4.22
CA HIS A 47 -19.28 -5.58 3.71
C HIS A 47 -20.54 -5.17 2.97
#